data_AF-A0A2V3JG59-F1
#
_entry.id   AF-A0A2V3JG59-F1
#
_cell.length_a   1.000
_cell.length_b   1.000
_cell.length_c   1.000
_cell.angle_alpha   90.00
_cell.angle_beta   90.00
_cell.angle_gamma   90.00
#
_symmetry.space_group_name_H-M   'P 1'
#
loop_
_entity.id
_entity.type
_entity.pdbx_description
1 polymer ?
#
loop_
_entity_poly.entity_id
_entity_poly.type
_entity_poly.pdbx_seq_one_letter_code
_entity_poly.pdbx_strand_id
1 'polypeptide(L)'
;MDSAEKTNFPSDILAGDILNNPEMTLELQLDKEQIKLLLKMVDNASSLEEQRSMPRYGWETRDRIIKPSEIYDELKAKEIMDRALETLDAVYAFFESLYMVELEGVLEEMERCLKR
;
A
#
# COMPACT_ATOMS: atom_id res chain seq x y z
N MET A 1 -24.97 16.64 11.33
CA MET A 1 -23.73 16.98 10.62
C MET A 1 -23.04 15.65 10.43
N ASP A 2 -23.30 14.98 9.31
CA ASP A 2 -22.64 13.71 9.01
C ASP A 2 -21.14 13.98 8.91
N SER A 3 -20.36 13.35 9.78
CA SER A 3 -18.92 13.27 9.60
C SER A 3 -18.73 12.52 8.28
N ALA A 4 -18.31 13.23 7.23
CA ALA A 4 -17.83 12.57 6.03
C ALA A 4 -16.83 11.49 6.47
N GLU A 5 -17.15 10.23 6.22
CA GLU A 5 -16.20 9.13 6.43
C GLU A 5 -14.93 9.51 5.67
N LYS A 6 -13.89 9.92 6.41
CA LYS A 6 -12.57 10.10 5.83
C LYS A 6 -12.17 8.71 5.34
N THR A 7 -11.91 8.59 4.05
CA THR A 7 -11.21 7.42 3.52
C THR A 7 -9.92 7.26 4.33
N ASN A 8 -9.84 6.18 5.11
CA ASN A 8 -8.66 5.88 5.89
C ASN A 8 -7.62 5.31 4.94
N PHE A 9 -6.47 5.97 4.87
CA PHE A 9 -5.30 5.60 4.10
C PHE A 9 -4.31 4.92 5.05
N PRO A 10 -4.13 3.58 4.98
CA PRO A 10 -3.18 2.89 5.84
C PRO A 10 -1.77 3.47 5.79
N SER A 11 -1.33 4.00 4.63
CA SER A 11 -0.02 4.66 4.54
C SER A 11 0.09 5.90 5.44
N ASP A 12 -0.99 6.66 5.61
CA ASP A 12 -1.00 7.85 6.46
C ASP A 12 -0.85 7.48 7.95
N ILE A 13 -1.50 6.39 8.37
CA ILE A 13 -1.41 5.87 9.75
C ILE A 13 0.01 5.35 10.00
N LEU A 14 0.54 4.53 9.09
CA LEU A 14 1.90 3.99 9.20
C LEU A 14 2.95 5.12 9.24
N ALA A 15 2.80 6.14 8.41
CA ALA A 15 3.71 7.28 8.39
C ALA A 15 3.57 8.15 9.65
N GLY A 16 2.34 8.58 9.98
CA GLY A 16 2.07 9.55 11.04
C GLY A 16 2.20 8.97 12.44
N ASP A 17 1.51 7.86 12.70
CA ASP A 17 1.32 7.35 14.05
C ASP A 17 2.45 6.40 14.47
N ILE A 18 3.13 5.76 13.50
CA ILE A 18 4.22 4.83 13.76
C ILE A 18 5.57 5.46 13.43
N LEU A 19 5.87 5.71 12.14
CA LEU A 19 7.23 6.07 11.70
C LEU A 19 7.67 7.46 12.16
N ASN A 20 6.76 8.44 12.15
CA ASN A 20 7.05 9.80 12.61
C ASN A 20 6.88 9.96 14.14
N ASN A 21 6.54 8.88 14.85
CA ASN A 21 6.40 8.87 16.30
C ASN A 21 7.53 8.03 16.95
N PRO A 22 8.58 8.71 17.49
CA PRO A 22 9.67 8.04 18.18
C PRO A 22 9.24 7.18 19.37
N GLU A 23 8.16 7.56 20.06
CA GLU A 23 7.64 6.80 21.21
C GLU A 23 7.06 5.46 20.75
N MET A 24 6.27 5.46 19.66
CA MET A 24 5.68 4.24 19.12
C MET A 24 6.71 3.30 18.49
N THR A 25 7.70 3.84 17.78
CA THR A 25 8.80 3.00 17.23
C THR A 25 9.61 2.32 18.34
N LEU A 26 9.81 3.00 19.48
CA LEU A 26 10.42 2.43 20.67
C LEU A 26 9.52 1.40 21.37
N GLU A 27 8.22 1.69 21.50
CA GLU A 27 7.24 0.79 22.12
C GLU A 27 7.12 -0.53 21.35
N LEU A 28 7.08 -0.46 20.02
CA LEU A 28 7.03 -1.61 19.12
C LEU A 28 8.38 -2.34 18.97
N GLN A 29 9.45 -1.80 19.57
CA GLN A 29 10.81 -2.37 19.51
C GLN A 29 11.29 -2.67 18.09
N LEU A 30 10.93 -1.81 17.14
CA LEU A 30 11.25 -2.04 15.73
C LEU A 30 12.73 -1.89 15.47
N ASP A 31 13.32 -2.88 14.80
CA ASP A 31 14.70 -2.77 14.35
C ASP A 31 14.83 -1.95 13.06
N LYS A 32 16.08 -1.71 12.66
CA LYS A 32 16.39 -0.88 11.49
C LYS A 32 15.84 -1.47 10.18
N GLU A 33 15.86 -2.78 10.01
CA GLU A 33 15.35 -3.43 8.79
C GLU A 33 13.82 -3.40 8.78
N GLN A 34 13.17 -3.60 9.92
CA GLN A 34 11.73 -3.46 10.07
C GLN A 34 11.25 -2.04 9.76
N ILE A 35 11.94 -1.01 10.27
CA ILE A 35 11.64 0.39 9.94
C ILE A 35 11.80 0.65 8.44
N LYS A 36 12.84 0.09 7.81
CA LYS A 36 13.07 0.21 6.37
C LYS A 36 11.96 -0.45 5.55
N LEU A 37 11.46 -1.61 5.99
CA LEU A 37 10.34 -2.28 5.35
C LEU A 37 9.05 -1.45 5.47
N LEU A 38 8.77 -0.87 6.64
CA LEU A 38 7.63 0.02 6.83
C LEU A 38 7.72 1.28 5.96
N LEU A 39 8.89 1.89 5.82
CA LEU A 39 9.11 3.02 4.90
C LEU A 39 8.82 2.61 3.46
N LYS A 40 9.31 1.44 3.02
CA LYS A 40 9.04 0.89 1.69
C LYS A 40 7.54 0.66 1.45
N MET A 41 6.81 0.20 2.47
CA MET A 41 5.35 0.08 2.40
C MET A 41 4.68 1.43 2.21
N VAL A 42 5.03 2.43 3.03
CA VAL A 42 4.44 3.77 2.95
C VAL A 42 4.66 4.41 1.58
N ASP A 43 5.89 4.36 1.06
CA ASP A 43 6.23 4.97 -0.23
C ASP A 43 5.44 4.36 -1.40
N ASN A 44 5.28 3.03 -1.41
CA ASN A 44 4.57 2.35 -2.49
C ASN A 44 3.04 2.41 -2.32
N ALA A 45 2.54 2.20 -1.09
CA ALA A 45 1.11 2.18 -0.80
C ALA A 45 0.47 3.57 -0.95
N SER A 46 1.13 4.64 -0.49
CA SER A 46 0.63 6.01 -0.63
C SER A 46 0.35 6.36 -2.10
N SER A 47 1.25 5.98 -3.00
CA SER A 47 1.06 6.19 -4.43
C SER A 47 -0.10 5.39 -5.03
N LEU A 48 -0.43 4.21 -4.48
CA LEU A 48 -1.57 3.41 -4.92
C LEU A 48 -2.87 4.02 -4.38
N GLU A 49 -2.85 4.45 -3.13
CA GLU A 49 -3.95 5.08 -2.41
C GLU A 49 -4.34 6.44 -3.01
N GLU A 50 -3.37 7.24 -3.44
CA GLU A 50 -3.56 8.51 -4.13
C GLU A 50 -4.33 8.37 -5.45
N GLN A 51 -4.34 7.19 -6.08
CA GLN A 51 -5.13 6.94 -7.29
C GLN A 51 -6.64 6.89 -7.02
N ARG A 52 -7.05 6.84 -5.74
CA ARG A 52 -8.44 6.80 -5.25
C ARG A 52 -9.26 5.65 -5.88
N SER A 53 -10.56 5.64 -5.62
CA SER A 53 -11.52 4.85 -6.39
C SER A 53 -11.67 5.45 -7.79
N MET A 54 -10.85 5.00 -8.73
CA MET A 54 -11.00 5.39 -10.13
C MET A 54 -12.41 5.02 -10.63
N PRO A 55 -13.10 5.94 -11.32
CA PRO A 55 -14.45 5.68 -11.81
C PRO A 55 -14.41 4.50 -12.77
N ARG A 56 -15.25 3.49 -12.50
CA ARG A 56 -15.36 2.24 -13.27
C ARG A 56 -15.56 2.45 -14.78
N TYR A 57 -16.04 3.63 -15.18
CA TYR A 57 -16.36 3.99 -16.56
C TYR A 57 -15.44 5.08 -17.15
N GLY A 58 -14.43 5.53 -16.41
CA GLY A 58 -13.57 6.65 -16.81
C GLY A 58 -14.03 8.01 -16.28
N TRP A 59 -13.31 9.07 -16.63
CA TRP A 59 -13.53 10.41 -16.10
C TRP A 59 -14.50 11.20 -16.98
N GLU A 60 -15.65 11.60 -16.45
CA GLU A 60 -16.60 12.43 -17.18
C GLU A 60 -16.11 13.89 -17.23
N THR A 61 -15.91 14.41 -18.44
CA THR A 61 -15.61 15.83 -18.68
C THR A 61 -16.81 16.50 -19.35
N ARG A 62 -16.78 17.83 -19.49
CA ARG A 62 -17.88 18.60 -20.12
C ARG A 62 -18.22 18.11 -21.53
N ASP A 63 -17.23 17.60 -22.25
CA ASP A 63 -17.33 17.30 -23.68
C ASP A 63 -17.35 15.79 -23.98
N ARG A 64 -16.76 14.95 -23.11
CA ARG A 64 -16.71 13.49 -23.29
C ARG A 64 -16.32 12.73 -22.03
N ILE A 65 -16.52 11.41 -22.04
CA ILE A 65 -15.94 10.49 -21.05
C ILE A 65 -14.54 10.07 -21.51
N ILE A 66 -13.52 10.31 -20.68
CA ILE A 66 -12.16 9.81 -20.88
C ILE A 66 -12.12 8.36 -20.37
N LYS A 67 -11.95 7.39 -21.26
CA LYS A 67 -11.97 5.96 -20.89
C LYS A 67 -10.74 5.59 -20.04
N PRO A 68 -10.82 4.55 -19.19
CA PRO A 68 -9.64 4.05 -18.47
C PRO A 68 -8.45 3.71 -19.38
N SER A 69 -8.69 3.22 -20.60
CA SER A 69 -7.64 2.95 -21.59
C SER A 69 -6.96 4.19 -22.16
N GLU A 70 -7.56 5.37 -21.99
CA GLU A 70 -6.95 6.66 -22.35
C GLU A 70 -6.16 7.27 -21.18
N ILE A 71 -6.33 6.72 -19.98
CA ILE A 71 -5.68 7.15 -18.73
C ILE A 71 -4.50 6.23 -18.40
N TYR A 72 -4.70 4.92 -18.61
CA TYR A 72 -3.71 3.89 -18.39
C TYR A 72 -3.23 3.34 -19.73
N ASP A 73 -1.99 3.65 -20.06
CA ASP A 73 -1.23 2.87 -21.04
C ASP A 73 -0.54 1.68 -20.35
N GLU A 74 0.10 0.83 -21.16
CA GLU A 74 0.83 -0.34 -20.67
C GLU A 74 1.92 0.05 -19.66
N LEU A 75 2.55 1.21 -19.82
CA LEU A 75 3.59 1.70 -18.92
C LEU A 75 3.01 2.06 -17.56
N LYS A 76 1.87 2.77 -17.52
CA LYS A 76 1.23 3.16 -16.27
C LYS A 76 0.64 1.96 -15.54
N ALA A 77 0.02 1.03 -16.27
CA ALA A 77 -0.47 -0.22 -15.71
C ALA A 77 0.68 -1.03 -15.09
N LYS A 78 1.81 -1.14 -15.80
CA LYS A 78 3.01 -1.80 -15.30
C LYS A 78 3.55 -1.12 -14.04
N GLU A 79 3.69 0.20 -14.03
CA GLU A 79 4.16 0.95 -12.86
C GLU A 79 3.30 0.68 -11.62
N ILE A 80 1.98 0.63 -11.77
CA ILE A 80 1.04 0.34 -10.68
C ILE A 80 1.22 -1.09 -10.17
N MET A 81 1.34 -2.05 -11.08
CA MET A 81 1.57 -3.45 -10.72
C MET A 81 2.92 -3.63 -10.01
N ASP A 82 3.97 -2.98 -10.50
CA ASP A 82 5.30 -3.02 -9.88
C ASP A 82 5.24 -2.46 -8.45
N ARG A 83 4.60 -1.29 -8.24
CA ARG A 83 4.41 -0.71 -6.89
C ARG A 83 3.56 -1.60 -5.97
N ALA A 84 2.54 -2.27 -6.51
CA ALA A 84 1.70 -3.20 -5.75
C ALA A 84 2.50 -4.43 -5.30
N LEU A 85 3.35 -4.97 -6.18
CA LEU A 85 4.24 -6.09 -5.85
C LEU A 85 5.30 -5.67 -4.83
N GLU A 86 5.91 -4.50 -4.97
CA GLU A 86 6.89 -3.96 -4.01
C GLU A 86 6.27 -3.73 -2.63
N THR A 87 4.99 -3.28 -2.57
CA THR A 87 4.23 -3.19 -1.33
C THR A 87 4.02 -4.56 -0.72
N LEU A 88 3.54 -5.53 -1.51
CA LEU A 88 3.24 -6.89 -1.04
C LEU A 88 4.51 -7.59 -0.52
N ASP A 89 5.63 -7.46 -1.22
CA ASP A 89 6.94 -7.97 -0.83
C ASP A 89 7.41 -7.36 0.50
N ALA A 90 7.29 -6.03 0.66
CA ALA A 90 7.65 -5.36 1.90
C ALA A 90 6.80 -5.86 3.08
N VAL A 91 5.48 -6.01 2.90
CA VAL A 91 4.56 -6.52 3.91
C VAL A 91 4.92 -7.97 4.28
N TYR A 92 5.21 -8.81 3.29
CA TYR A 92 5.61 -10.20 3.51
C TYR A 92 6.89 -10.26 4.35
N ALA A 93 7.95 -9.57 3.92
CA ALA A 93 9.23 -9.56 4.60
C ALA A 93 9.13 -9.00 6.02
N PHE A 94 8.26 -8.01 6.26
CA PHE A 94 8.05 -7.47 7.59
C PHE A 94 7.41 -8.50 8.51
N PHE A 95 6.31 -9.14 8.10
CA PHE A 95 5.65 -10.16 8.91
C PHE A 95 6.51 -11.41 9.11
N GLU A 96 7.28 -11.82 8.09
CA GLU A 96 8.27 -12.88 8.22
C GLU A 96 9.30 -12.55 9.30
N SER A 97 9.77 -11.30 9.35
CA SER A 97 10.76 -10.84 10.36
C SER A 97 10.25 -10.88 11.81
N LEU A 98 8.93 -10.93 12.01
CA LEU A 98 8.33 -11.01 13.36
C LEU A 98 8.32 -12.45 13.90
N TYR A 99 8.60 -13.46 13.08
CA TYR A 99 8.62 -14.88 13.45
C TYR A 99 7.34 -15.34 14.17
N MET A 100 6.19 -14.79 13.79
CA MET A 100 4.90 -15.11 14.40
C MET A 100 4.27 -16.33 13.72
N VAL A 101 4.09 -17.41 14.48
CA VAL A 101 3.53 -18.69 13.98
C VAL A 101 2.10 -18.51 13.48
N GLU A 102 1.34 -17.59 14.10
CA GLU A 102 -0.03 -17.27 13.73
C GLU A 102 -0.17 -16.70 12.31
N LEU A 103 0.94 -16.22 11.72
CA LEU A 103 0.97 -15.64 10.39
C LEU A 103 1.40 -16.61 9.29
N GLU A 104 1.80 -17.84 9.63
CA GLU A 104 2.37 -18.81 8.66
C GLU A 104 1.45 -19.02 7.44
N GLY A 105 0.15 -19.26 7.68
CA GLY A 105 -0.82 -19.43 6.59
C GLY A 105 -1.00 -18.18 5.72
N VAL A 106 -0.91 -16.98 6.31
CA VAL A 106 -1.00 -15.71 5.58
C VAL A 106 0.27 -15.50 4.74
N LEU A 107 1.44 -15.78 5.31
CA LEU A 107 2.73 -15.68 4.62
C LEU A 107 2.80 -16.63 3.42
N GLU A 108 2.31 -17.87 3.54
CA GLU A 108 2.25 -18.80 2.40
C GLU A 108 1.36 -18.29 1.26
N GLU A 109 0.23 -17.65 1.56
CA GLU A 109 -0.65 -17.08 0.54
C GLU A 109 -0.01 -15.88 -0.15
N MET A 110 0.65 -15.00 0.62
CA MET A 110 1.39 -13.86 0.08
C MET A 110 2.55 -14.30 -0.81
N GLU A 111 3.32 -15.29 -0.38
CA GLU A 111 4.44 -15.84 -1.14
C GLU A 111 3.97 -16.43 -2.49
N ARG A 112 2.82 -17.12 -2.49
CA ARG A 112 2.19 -17.62 -3.72
C ARG A 112 1.80 -16.50 -4.68
N CYS A 113 1.35 -15.36 -4.17
CA CYS A 113 1.02 -14.20 -4.99
C CYS A 113 2.27 -13.54 -5.59
N LEU A 114 3.39 -13.50 -4.86
CA LEU A 114 4.65 -12.93 -5.32
C LEU A 114 5.34 -13.77 -6.41
N LYS A 115 5.10 -15.09 -6.44
CA LYS A 115 5.71 -16.02 -7.40
C LYS A 115 4.95 -16.14 -8.74
N ARG A 116 3.86 -15.39 -8.94
CA ARG A 116 3.04 -15.40 -10.17
C ARG A 116 3.53 -14.41 -11.20
#